data_AF-A0A3S2V1Q1-F1
#
_entry.id   AF-A0A3S2V1Q1-F1
#
_cell.length_a   1.000
_cell.length_b   1.000
_cell.length_c   1.000
_cell.angle_alpha   90.00
_cell.angle_beta   90.00
_cell.angle_gamma   90.00
#
_symmetry.space_group_name_H-M   'P 1'
#
loop_
_entity.id
_entity.type
_entity.pdbx_description
1 polymer ?
#
loop_
_entity_poly.entity_id
_entity_poly.type
_entity_poly.pdbx_seq_one_letter_code
_entity_poly.pdbx_strand_id
1 'polypeptide(L)'
;MRNVTVTMEDAVADWARMEAARRNTSVSRLIGEMLADKMRHDDAYERAMREALEFKSFGESSGRYLSRDEIYDRSARRAEG
;
A
#
# COMPACT_ATOMS: atom_id res chain seq x y z
N MET A 1 -1.52 5.79 25.80
CA MET A 1 -2.70 5.13 25.18
C MET A 1 -3.95 5.88 25.62
N ARG A 2 -4.98 5.97 24.76
CA ARG A 2 -6.30 6.51 25.12
C ARG A 2 -7.29 5.34 25.21
N ASN A 3 -8.22 5.40 26.18
CA ASN A 3 -9.27 4.39 26.33
C ASN A 3 -10.44 4.73 25.40
N VAL A 4 -10.93 3.73 24.68
CA VAL A 4 -12.07 3.85 23.77
C VAL A 4 -13.04 2.71 24.06
N THR A 5 -14.31 3.04 24.25
CA THR A 5 -15.39 2.05 24.35
C THR A 5 -15.94 1.79 22.96
N VAL A 6 -16.06 0.52 22.60
CA VAL A 6 -16.61 0.08 21.31
C VAL A 6 -17.79 -0.84 21.53
N THR A 7 -18.79 -0.74 20.66
CA THR A 7 -19.95 -1.64 20.64
C THR A 7 -19.85 -2.52 19.40
N MET A 8 -20.15 -3.80 19.56
CA MET A 8 -20.15 -4.80 18.50
C MET A 8 -21.19 -5.87 18.82
N GLU A 9 -21.57 -6.66 17.83
CA GLU A 9 -22.44 -7.81 18.02
C GLU A 9 -21.77 -8.84 18.96
N ASP A 10 -22.58 -9.55 19.75
CA ASP A 10 -22.09 -10.52 20.74
C ASP A 10 -21.19 -11.58 20.10
N ALA A 11 -21.58 -12.10 18.94
CA ALA A 11 -20.81 -13.09 18.19
C ALA A 11 -19.42 -12.57 17.78
N VAL A 12 -19.31 -11.27 17.45
CA VAL A 12 -18.04 -10.63 17.09
C VAL A 12 -17.16 -10.47 18.34
N ALA A 13 -17.74 -10.09 19.48
CA ALA A 13 -17.01 -9.97 20.73
C ALA A 13 -16.44 -11.33 21.19
N ASP A 14 -17.22 -12.39 21.08
CA ASP A 14 -16.78 -13.74 21.44
C ASP A 14 -15.67 -14.25 20.52
N TRP A 15 -15.84 -14.04 19.20
CA TRP A 15 -14.78 -14.35 18.26
C TRP A 15 -13.49 -13.59 18.58
N ALA A 16 -13.57 -12.29 18.86
CA ALA A 16 -12.39 -11.46 19.16
C ALA A 16 -11.67 -11.94 20.43
N ARG A 17 -12.40 -12.37 21.46
CA ARG A 17 -11.81 -12.96 22.68
C ARG A 17 -11.07 -14.26 22.37
N MET A 18 -11.69 -15.16 21.61
CA MET A 18 -11.07 -16.43 21.22
C MET A 18 -9.82 -16.21 20.35
N GLU A 19 -9.90 -15.27 19.40
CA GLU A 19 -8.77 -14.91 18.53
C GLU A 19 -7.61 -14.34 19.34
N ALA A 20 -7.89 -13.41 20.25
CA ALA A 20 -6.88 -12.81 21.12
C ALA A 20 -6.20 -13.87 22.00
N ALA A 21 -6.97 -14.79 22.59
CA ALA A 21 -6.44 -15.90 23.36
C ALA A 21 -5.54 -16.82 22.50
N ARG A 22 -5.97 -17.17 21.28
CA ARG A 22 -5.19 -18.01 20.35
C ARG A 22 -3.85 -17.37 19.99
N ARG A 23 -3.80 -16.04 19.89
CA ARG A 23 -2.58 -15.27 19.59
C ARG A 23 -1.80 -14.86 20.85
N ASN A 24 -2.21 -15.34 22.03
CA ASN A 24 -1.62 -14.97 23.32
C ASN A 24 -1.53 -13.44 23.52
N THR A 25 -2.58 -12.73 23.13
CA THR A 25 -2.70 -11.26 23.19
C THR A 25 -4.01 -10.84 23.84
N SER A 26 -4.20 -9.54 24.04
CA SER A 26 -5.47 -8.97 24.53
C SER A 26 -6.35 -8.51 23.39
N VAL A 27 -7.67 -8.50 23.60
CA VAL A 27 -8.65 -7.99 22.62
C VAL A 27 -8.34 -6.55 22.22
N SER A 28 -8.00 -5.69 23.18
CA SER A 28 -7.63 -4.29 22.90
C SER A 28 -6.38 -4.17 22.03
N ARG A 29 -5.37 -5.04 22.23
CA ARG A 29 -4.18 -5.07 21.39
C ARG A 29 -4.51 -5.57 19.98
N LEU A 30 -5.28 -6.66 19.87
CA LEU A 30 -5.73 -7.22 18.60
C LEU A 30 -6.48 -6.17 17.76
N ILE A 31 -7.47 -5.50 18.34
CA ILE A 31 -8.25 -4.45 17.66
C ILE A 31 -7.37 -3.26 17.30
N GLY A 32 -6.46 -2.85 18.19
CA GLY A 32 -5.52 -1.76 17.94
C GLY A 32 -4.60 -2.04 16.74
N GLU A 33 -4.08 -3.27 16.64
CA GLU A 33 -3.26 -3.71 15.51
C GLU A 33 -4.07 -3.71 14.22
N MET A 34 -5.30 -4.27 14.22
CA MET A 34 -6.19 -4.25 13.06
C MET A 34 -6.49 -2.83 12.56
N LEU A 35 -6.73 -1.89 13.48
CA LEU A 35 -6.96 -0.48 13.14
C LEU A 35 -5.69 0.19 12.59
N ALA A 36 -4.53 -0.07 13.20
CA ALA A 36 -3.26 0.46 12.71
C ALA A 36 -2.94 -0.06 11.31
N ASP A 37 -3.24 -1.32 11.02
CA ASP A 37 -3.05 -1.93 9.70
C ASP A 37 -3.98 -1.26 8.67
N LYS A 38 -5.26 -1.09 9.00
CA LYS A 38 -6.22 -0.37 8.16
C LYS A 38 -5.76 1.06 7.86
N MET A 39 -5.31 1.80 8.87
CA MET A 39 -4.81 3.17 8.69
C MET A 39 -3.63 3.24 7.72
N ARG A 40 -2.68 2.29 7.80
CA ARG A 40 -1.53 2.25 6.89
C ARG A 40 -1.94 1.95 5.45
N HIS A 41 -2.90 1.05 5.26
CA HIS A 41 -3.43 0.73 3.94
C HIS A 41 -4.20 1.90 3.33
N ASP A 42 -5.05 2.56 4.12
CA ASP A 42 -5.81 3.72 3.66
C ASP A 42 -4.86 4.88 3.28
N ASP A 43 -3.82 5.15 4.08
CA ASP A 43 -2.79 6.17 3.74
C ASP A 43 -2.00 5.83 2.47
N ALA A 44 -1.62 4.56 2.31
CA ALA A 44 -0.91 4.11 1.11
C ALA A 44 -1.74 4.28 -0.15
N TYR A 45 -3.04 3.98 -0.08
CA TYR A 45 -3.99 4.19 -1.18
C TYR A 45 -4.15 5.68 -1.50
N GLU A 46 -4.39 6.51 -0.48
CA GLU A 46 -4.54 7.97 -0.65
C GLU A 46 -3.27 8.63 -1.20
N ARG A 47 -2.09 8.14 -0.83
CA ARG A 47 -0.82 8.60 -1.39
C ARG A 47 -0.67 8.19 -2.87
N ALA A 48 -0.93 6.93 -3.20
CA ALA A 48 -0.87 6.45 -4.58
C ALA A 48 -1.89 7.16 -5.48
N MET A 49 -3.10 7.41 -4.97
CA MET A 49 -4.13 8.18 -5.67
C MET A 49 -3.68 9.61 -5.94
N ARG A 50 -3.09 10.29 -4.94
CA ARG A 50 -2.52 11.64 -5.12
C ARG A 50 -1.41 11.66 -6.16
N GLU A 51 -0.44 10.75 -6.07
CA GLU A 51 0.65 10.65 -7.05
C GLU A 51 0.12 10.40 -8.47
N ALA A 52 -0.88 9.54 -8.63
CA ALA A 52 -1.51 9.25 -9.91
C ALA A 52 -2.26 10.47 -10.49
N LEU A 53 -2.94 11.25 -9.65
CA LEU A 53 -3.64 12.47 -10.06
C LEU A 53 -2.68 13.64 -10.34
N GLU A 54 -1.59 13.73 -9.59
CA GLU A 54 -0.54 14.73 -9.79
C GLU A 54 0.39 14.40 -10.96
N PHE A 55 0.33 13.17 -11.48
CA PHE A 55 1.13 12.74 -12.61
C PHE A 55 0.90 13.65 -13.82
N LYS A 56 1.88 14.51 -14.10
CA LYS A 56 1.98 15.21 -15.36
C LYS A 56 2.74 14.30 -16.33
N SER A 57 2.11 14.01 -17.46
CA SER A 57 2.74 13.28 -18.55
C SER A 57 4.11 13.85 -18.86
N PHE A 58 5.07 13.01 -19.24
CA PHE A 58 6.43 13.43 -19.65
C PHE A 58 6.48 14.27 -20.94
N GLY A 59 5.34 14.75 -21.42
CA GLY A 59 5.18 15.49 -22.67
C GLY A 59 4.84 14.56 -23.84
N GLU A 60 4.39 15.16 -24.95
CA GLU A 60 4.28 14.46 -26.23
C GLU A 60 5.68 14.23 -26.81
N SER A 61 5.94 13.04 -27.33
CA SER A 61 7.16 12.78 -28.07
C SER A 61 7.12 13.54 -29.39
N SER A 62 8.09 14.41 -29.63
CA SER A 62 8.21 15.15 -30.90
C SER A 62 8.79 14.32 -32.06
N GLY A 63 9.12 13.05 -31.82
CA GLY A 63 9.76 12.16 -32.80
C GLY A 63 9.24 10.73 -32.75
N ARG A 64 9.66 9.92 -33.73
CA ARG A 64 9.29 8.50 -33.81
C ARG A 64 9.80 7.75 -32.58
N TYR A 65 8.92 6.97 -31.95
CA TYR A 65 9.34 6.01 -30.93
C TYR A 65 10.39 5.05 -31.48
N LEU A 66 11.39 4.73 -30.67
CA LEU A 66 12.35 3.69 -30.99
C LEU A 66 11.61 2.35 -31.12
N SER A 67 12.00 1.56 -32.10
CA SER A 67 11.58 0.16 -32.22
C SER A 67 12.14 -0.66 -31.05
N ARG A 68 11.51 -1.81 -30.79
CA ARG A 68 11.94 -2.73 -29.74
C ARG A 68 13.41 -3.11 -29.89
N ASP A 69 13.86 -3.36 -31.11
CA ASP A 69 15.24 -3.76 -31.39
C ASP A 69 16.23 -2.61 -31.11
N GLU A 70 15.87 -1.37 -31.47
CA GLU A 70 16.67 -0.17 -31.15
C GLU A 70 16.77 0.08 -29.63
N ILE A 71 15.73 -0.23 -28.85
CA ILE A 71 15.75 -0.07 -27.37
C ILE A 71 16.73 -1.05 -26.70
N TYR A 72 16.81 -2.28 -27.23
CA TYR A 72 17.63 -3.34 -26.64
C TYR A 72 19.02 -3.48 -27.27
N ASP A 73 19.35 -2.68 -28.28
CA ASP A 73 20.67 -2.67 -28.88
C ASP A 73 21.71 -2.10 -27.91
N ARG A 74 22.49 -3.00 -27.30
CA ARG A 74 23.58 -2.67 -26.37
C ARG A 74 24.88 -2.29 -27.06
N SER A 75 24.97 -2.36 -28.39
CA SER A 75 26.21 -2.05 -29.13
C SER A 75 26.59 -0.57 -29.05
N ALA A 76 25.61 0.34 -28.97
CA ALA A 76 25.82 1.78 -28.87
C ALA A 76 26.49 2.23 -27.56
N ARG A 77 26.38 1.46 -26.46
CA ARG A 77 26.94 1.84 -25.15
C ARG A 77 28.42 1.52 -24.95
N ARG A 78 29.11 0.97 -25.96
CA ARG A 78 30.53 0.59 -25.88
C ARG A 78 31.47 1.50 -26.66
N ALA A 79 30.97 2.50 -27.39
CA ALA A 79 31.79 3.37 -28.24
C ALA A 79 32.21 4.71 -27.58
N GLU A 80 31.79 4.97 -26.34
CA GLU A 80 32.12 6.20 -25.59
C GLU A 80 32.97 5.88 -24.33
N GLY A 81 34.10 5.18 -24.52
CA GLY A 81 35.09 4.88 -23.49
C GLY A 81 36.50 5.17 -23.96
#